data_AF-A0A966NU54-F1
#
_entry.id   AF-A0A966NU54-F1
#
_cell.length_a   1.000
_cell.length_b   1.000
_cell.length_c   1.000
_cell.angle_alpha   90.00
_cell.angle_beta   90.00
_cell.angle_gamma   90.00
#
_symmetry.space_group_name_H-M   'P 1'
#
loop_
_entity.id
_entity.type
_entity.pdbx_description
1 polymer ?
#
loop_
_entity_poly.entity_id
_entity_poly.type
_entity_poly.pdbx_seq_one_letter_code
_entity_poly.pdbx_strand_id
1 'polypeptide(L)'
;ADSASDLPATTLALGATYVAHGPKGERLIAAKDFYKGFLESALAPDEMLTEIRVPKLNMTGWSFQKFNRRAQDWAIVGVAAWKSKSDSGVALVNMGSTPILATSVSAAVNKGASAADAAELAANEAEPQSDLNASSEYRVHLAKVLVRRALEQATS
;
A
#
# COMPACT_ATOMS: atom_id res chain seq x y z
N ALA A 1 -12.24 5.98 -2.44
CA ALA A 1 -10.84 5.75 -2.84
C ALA A 1 -9.93 6.79 -2.14
N ASP A 2 -10.03 6.88 -0.82
CA ASP A 2 -9.21 7.82 -0.05
C ASP A 2 -7.84 7.18 0.22
N SER A 3 -6.77 7.91 -0.07
CA SER A 3 -5.38 7.46 0.13
C SER A 3 -5.04 7.23 1.60
N ALA A 4 -5.75 7.87 2.53
CA ALA A 4 -5.59 7.67 3.96
C ALA A 4 -6.22 6.35 4.48
N SER A 5 -6.99 5.65 3.64
CA SER A 5 -7.59 4.36 3.99
C SER A 5 -6.58 3.21 3.97
N ASP A 6 -6.70 2.33 4.98
CA ASP A 6 -5.75 1.23 5.21
C ASP A 6 -5.92 0.08 4.20
N LEU A 7 -7.16 -0.27 3.85
CA LEU A 7 -7.49 -1.38 2.97
C LEU A 7 -6.92 -1.22 1.55
N PRO A 8 -7.03 -0.05 0.88
CA PRO A 8 -6.43 0.19 -0.43
C PRO A 8 -4.95 -0.17 -0.56
N ALA A 9 -4.11 0.25 0.39
CA ALA A 9 -2.69 -0.11 0.36
C ALA A 9 -2.50 -1.61 0.61
N THR A 10 -3.29 -2.19 1.52
CA THR A 10 -3.19 -3.62 1.85
C THR A 10 -3.50 -4.51 0.64
N THR A 11 -4.62 -4.30 -0.03
CA THR A 11 -5.00 -5.06 -1.23
C THR A 11 -4.08 -4.78 -2.41
N LEU A 12 -3.53 -3.57 -2.50
CA LEU A 12 -2.50 -3.22 -3.48
C LEU A 12 -1.20 -4.00 -3.24
N ALA A 13 -0.68 -4.04 -2.01
CA ALA A 13 0.50 -4.84 -1.65
C ALA A 13 0.30 -6.33 -1.94
N LEU A 14 -0.92 -6.84 -1.74
CA LEU A 14 -1.27 -8.24 -1.96
C LEU A 14 -1.50 -8.59 -3.44
N GLY A 15 -1.48 -7.61 -4.36
CA GLY A 15 -1.78 -7.85 -5.77
C GLY A 15 -3.23 -8.32 -6.00
N ALA A 16 -4.17 -7.78 -5.24
CA ALA A 16 -5.58 -8.16 -5.36
C ALA A 16 -6.19 -7.78 -6.72
N THR A 17 -7.30 -8.44 -7.06
CA THR A 17 -8.17 -8.10 -8.19
C THR A 17 -9.54 -7.70 -7.67
N TYR A 18 -10.05 -6.58 -8.15
CA TYR A 18 -11.38 -6.05 -7.83
C TYR A 18 -12.38 -6.45 -8.90
N VAL A 19 -13.56 -6.87 -8.47
CA VAL A 19 -14.63 -7.36 -9.35
C VAL A 19 -15.75 -6.34 -9.40
N ALA A 20 -15.87 -5.65 -10.52
CA ALA A 20 -16.93 -4.69 -10.79
C ALA A 20 -18.05 -5.35 -11.61
N HIS A 21 -19.30 -5.06 -11.28
CA HIS A 21 -20.46 -5.45 -12.08
C HIS A 21 -21.22 -4.22 -12.54
N GLY A 22 -21.57 -4.19 -13.82
CA GLY A 22 -22.46 -3.18 -14.40
C GLY A 22 -23.42 -3.80 -15.42
N PRO A 23 -24.13 -2.98 -16.20
CA PRO A 23 -25.10 -3.45 -17.20
C PRO A 23 -24.50 -4.37 -18.27
N LYS A 24 -23.18 -4.31 -18.48
CA LYS A 24 -22.45 -5.13 -19.46
C LYS A 24 -21.85 -6.41 -18.87
N GLY A 25 -22.10 -6.71 -17.60
CA GLY A 25 -21.59 -7.90 -16.90
C GLY A 25 -20.45 -7.60 -15.93
N GLU A 26 -19.61 -8.62 -15.70
CA GLU A 26 -18.46 -8.59 -14.79
C GLU A 26 -17.22 -7.99 -15.47
N ARG A 27 -16.47 -7.16 -14.74
CA ARG A 27 -15.15 -6.65 -15.13
C ARG A 27 -14.15 -6.84 -13.99
N LEU A 28 -12.99 -7.37 -14.32
CA LEU A 28 -11.87 -7.54 -13.41
C LEU A 28 -10.88 -6.38 -13.53
N ILE A 29 -10.49 -5.81 -12.40
CA ILE A 29 -9.58 -4.65 -12.32
C ILE A 29 -8.46 -5.00 -11.35
N ALA A 30 -7.21 -5.02 -11.79
CA ALA A 30 -6.10 -5.19 -10.86
C ALA A 30 -6.04 -4.02 -9.86
N ALA A 31 -5.70 -4.28 -8.60
CA ALA A 31 -5.66 -3.24 -7.56
C ALA A 31 -4.73 -2.06 -7.95
N LYS A 32 -3.63 -2.34 -8.66
CA LYS A 32 -2.70 -1.33 -9.19
C LYS A 32 -3.31 -0.37 -10.22
N ASP A 33 -4.40 -0.79 -10.88
CA ASP A 33 -5.04 -0.02 -11.95
C ASP A 33 -6.33 0.68 -11.48
N PHE A 34 -6.77 0.39 -10.24
CA PHE A 34 -8.07 0.82 -9.71
C PHE A 34 -8.09 2.24 -9.18
N TYR A 35 -7.01 2.73 -8.56
CA TYR A 35 -6.97 4.08 -7.99
C TYR A 35 -6.44 5.04 -9.04
N LYS A 36 -7.25 6.05 -9.41
CA LYS A 36 -6.92 6.99 -10.51
C LYS A 36 -6.49 8.37 -10.03
N GLY A 37 -6.84 8.72 -8.80
CA GLY A 37 -6.55 10.02 -8.21
C GLY A 37 -7.22 10.18 -6.85
N PHE A 38 -7.20 11.40 -6.34
CA PHE A 38 -7.83 11.72 -5.05
C PHE A 38 -9.33 11.43 -5.10
N LEU A 39 -9.79 10.49 -4.26
CA LEU A 39 -11.17 10.01 -4.21
C LEU A 39 -11.71 9.44 -5.53
N GLU A 40 -10.83 9.15 -6.49
CA GLU A 40 -11.21 8.65 -7.82
C GLU A 40 -10.79 7.18 -8.00
N SER A 41 -11.71 6.38 -8.55
CA SER A 41 -11.48 4.98 -8.86
C SER A 41 -11.73 4.70 -10.34
N ALA A 42 -11.32 3.54 -10.81
CA ALA A 42 -11.53 3.08 -12.17
C ALA A 42 -12.96 2.55 -12.44
N LEU A 43 -13.88 2.61 -11.47
CA LEU A 43 -15.29 2.24 -11.68
C LEU A 43 -15.98 3.23 -12.62
N ALA A 44 -16.76 2.72 -13.55
CA ALA A 44 -17.69 3.52 -14.33
C ALA A 44 -18.90 3.94 -13.46
N PRO A 45 -19.66 4.99 -13.85
CA PRO A 45 -20.81 5.47 -13.08
C PRO A 45 -21.92 4.42 -12.84
N ASP A 46 -22.01 3.42 -13.70
CA ASP A 46 -22.99 2.32 -13.66
C ASP A 46 -22.40 0.99 -13.19
N GLU A 47 -21.19 1.01 -12.62
CA GLU A 47 -20.54 -0.17 -12.04
C GLU A 47 -20.58 -0.18 -10.50
N MET A 48 -20.68 -1.37 -9.93
CA MET A 48 -20.60 -1.63 -8.50
C MET A 48 -19.47 -2.62 -8.21
N LEU A 49 -18.60 -2.28 -7.25
CA LEU A 49 -17.62 -3.24 -6.71
C LEU A 49 -18.36 -4.28 -5.86
N THR A 50 -18.21 -5.55 -6.21
CA THR A 50 -18.94 -6.67 -5.57
C THR A 50 -18.02 -7.64 -4.82
N GLU A 51 -16.78 -7.79 -5.28
CA GLU A 51 -15.80 -8.70 -4.66
C GLU A 51 -14.40 -8.11 -4.70
N ILE A 52 -13.57 -8.58 -3.76
CA ILE A 52 -12.11 -8.40 -3.77
C ILE A 52 -11.49 -9.79 -3.75
N ARG A 53 -10.87 -10.18 -4.85
CA ARG A 53 -10.17 -11.47 -5.00
C ARG A 53 -8.70 -11.26 -4.61
N VAL A 54 -8.32 -11.81 -3.47
CA VAL A 54 -6.94 -11.76 -2.95
C VAL A 54 -6.24 -13.07 -3.29
N PRO A 55 -5.07 -13.06 -3.96
CA PRO A 55 -4.35 -14.29 -4.25
C PRO A 55 -3.84 -14.94 -2.96
N LYS A 56 -3.86 -16.27 -2.91
CA LYS A 56 -3.23 -17.01 -1.82
C LYS A 56 -1.72 -16.97 -2.00
N LEU A 57 -1.03 -16.26 -1.10
CA LEU A 57 0.42 -16.13 -1.12
C LEU A 57 1.05 -17.06 -0.07
N ASN A 58 2.15 -17.72 -0.42
CA ASN A 58 2.93 -18.55 0.51
C ASN A 58 3.85 -17.66 1.37
N MET A 59 3.22 -16.75 2.14
CA MET A 59 3.94 -15.80 2.96
C MET A 59 4.72 -16.52 4.08
N THR A 60 5.93 -16.07 4.33
CA THR A 60 6.68 -16.39 5.55
C THR A 60 6.28 -15.48 6.70
N GLY A 61 5.76 -14.28 6.41
CA GLY A 61 5.29 -13.34 7.41
C GLY A 61 4.69 -12.08 6.78
N TRP A 62 3.99 -11.30 7.61
CA TRP A 62 3.36 -10.04 7.22
C TRP A 62 3.36 -9.06 8.40
N SER A 63 3.20 -7.78 8.09
CA SER A 63 3.04 -6.72 9.08
C SER A 63 2.22 -5.57 8.49
N PHE A 64 1.40 -4.96 9.34
CA PHE A 64 0.77 -3.67 9.06
C PHE A 64 1.19 -2.66 10.12
N GLN A 65 1.93 -1.63 9.72
CA GLN A 65 2.36 -0.55 10.61
C GLN A 65 1.51 0.68 10.34
N LYS A 66 0.96 1.29 11.40
CA LYS A 66 0.18 2.54 11.28
C LYS A 66 0.70 3.56 12.28
N PHE A 67 1.00 4.76 11.80
CA PHE A 67 1.29 5.91 12.63
C PHE A 67 0.19 6.95 12.48
N ASN A 68 -0.45 7.29 13.59
CA ASN A 68 -1.55 8.25 13.69
C ASN A 68 -1.46 9.01 15.02
N ARG A 69 -2.14 10.16 15.12
CA ARG A 69 -2.03 11.05 16.30
C ARG A 69 -2.72 10.48 17.53
N ARG A 70 -3.90 9.88 17.33
CA ARG A 70 -4.72 9.25 18.35
C ARG A 70 -5.20 7.92 17.83
N ALA A 71 -5.54 7.00 18.73
CA ALA A 71 -6.14 5.74 18.33
C ALA A 71 -7.38 6.00 17.44
N GLN A 72 -7.56 5.18 16.39
CA GLN A 72 -8.63 5.28 15.39
C GLN A 72 -8.57 6.48 14.42
N ASP A 73 -7.60 7.39 14.55
CA ASP A 73 -7.40 8.44 13.53
C ASP A 73 -6.93 7.84 12.20
N TRP A 74 -7.17 8.58 11.11
CA TRP A 74 -6.55 8.34 9.81
C TRP A 74 -5.03 8.24 9.93
N ALA A 75 -4.42 7.40 9.09
CA ALA A 75 -2.96 7.25 9.08
C ALA A 75 -2.31 8.57 8.64
N ILE A 76 -1.32 9.04 9.41
CA ILE A 76 -0.34 9.99 8.86
C ILE A 76 0.51 9.23 7.84
N VAL A 77 1.03 8.06 8.22
CA VAL A 77 1.64 7.09 7.30
C VAL A 77 1.24 5.69 7.78
N GLY A 78 0.92 4.82 6.84
CA GLY A 78 0.75 3.40 7.09
C GLY A 78 1.56 2.57 6.10
N VAL A 79 1.92 1.34 6.47
CA VAL A 79 2.69 0.42 5.65
C VAL A 79 2.09 -0.98 5.77
N ALA A 80 1.65 -1.53 4.64
CA ALA A 80 1.36 -2.95 4.52
C ALA A 80 2.59 -3.63 3.91
N ALA A 81 3.13 -4.65 4.57
CA ALA A 81 4.26 -5.42 4.07
C ALA A 81 4.04 -6.93 4.27
N TRP A 82 4.47 -7.72 3.30
CA TRP A 82 4.54 -9.17 3.42
C TRP A 82 5.80 -9.70 2.73
N LYS A 83 6.24 -10.87 3.17
CA LYS A 83 7.37 -11.59 2.57
C LYS A 83 7.01 -13.05 2.35
N SER A 84 7.66 -13.65 1.37
CA SER A 84 7.70 -15.08 1.09
C SER A 84 9.15 -15.51 0.84
N LYS A 85 9.39 -16.77 0.48
CA LYS A 85 10.74 -17.27 0.19
C LYS A 85 11.42 -16.58 -0.99
N SER A 86 10.65 -16.10 -1.97
CA SER A 86 11.18 -15.58 -3.24
C SER A 86 10.60 -14.23 -3.66
N ASP A 87 9.67 -13.69 -2.87
CA ASP A 87 8.94 -12.48 -3.23
C ASP A 87 8.48 -11.70 -2.00
N SER A 88 8.14 -10.44 -2.18
CA SER A 88 7.63 -9.54 -1.17
C SER A 88 6.71 -8.50 -1.79
N GLY A 89 5.85 -7.90 -0.97
CA GLY A 89 5.04 -6.77 -1.37
C GLY A 89 5.00 -5.73 -0.27
N VAL A 90 5.17 -4.46 -0.66
CA VAL A 90 5.14 -3.31 0.22
C VAL A 90 4.27 -2.22 -0.41
N ALA A 91 3.30 -1.71 0.34
CA ALA A 91 2.51 -0.56 -0.06
C ALA A 91 2.31 0.42 1.10
N LEU A 92 2.10 1.68 0.74
CA LEU A 92 2.06 2.82 1.65
C LEU A 92 0.69 3.47 1.65
N VAL A 93 0.23 3.82 2.85
CA VAL A 93 -0.99 4.58 3.12
C VAL A 93 -0.63 6.05 3.27
N ASN A 94 -1.40 6.93 2.64
CA ASN A 94 -1.30 8.39 2.74
C ASN A 94 0.06 8.98 2.32
N MET A 95 0.70 8.36 1.31
CA MET A 95 1.99 8.78 0.74
C MET A 95 1.88 9.35 -0.69
N GLY A 96 0.66 9.71 -1.10
CA GLY A 96 0.33 10.29 -2.40
C GLY A 96 -1.17 10.49 -2.53
N SER A 97 -1.65 10.92 -3.69
CA SER A 97 -3.10 11.08 -3.97
C SER A 97 -3.86 9.74 -3.99
N THR A 98 -3.13 8.63 -4.11
CA THR A 98 -3.61 7.24 -4.10
C THR A 98 -2.68 6.39 -3.21
N PRO A 99 -3.08 5.17 -2.79
CA PRO A 99 -2.14 4.23 -2.15
C PRO A 99 -0.95 3.96 -3.07
N ILE A 100 0.25 3.89 -2.49
CA ILE A 100 1.49 3.73 -3.26
C ILE A 100 1.99 2.30 -3.15
N LEU A 101 2.25 1.64 -4.28
CA LEU A 101 2.98 0.37 -4.31
C LEU A 101 4.48 0.66 -4.35
N ALA A 102 5.20 0.37 -3.26
CA ALA A 102 6.63 0.65 -3.12
C ALA A 102 7.46 -0.46 -3.81
N THR A 103 7.42 -0.48 -5.14
CA THR A 103 8.07 -1.52 -5.94
C THR A 103 9.59 -1.52 -5.81
N SER A 104 10.21 -0.34 -5.63
CA SER A 104 11.65 -0.21 -5.38
C SER A 104 12.07 -0.91 -4.10
N VAL A 105 11.27 -0.79 -3.03
CA VAL A 105 11.51 -1.49 -1.76
C VAL A 105 11.44 -3.00 -1.95
N SER A 106 10.34 -3.48 -2.54
CA SER A 106 10.11 -4.92 -2.75
C SER A 106 11.20 -5.53 -3.65
N ALA A 107 11.60 -4.82 -4.71
CA ALA A 107 12.68 -5.24 -5.60
C ALA A 107 14.04 -5.30 -4.89
N ALA A 108 14.34 -4.37 -3.99
CA ALA A 108 15.57 -4.40 -3.19
C ALA A 108 15.58 -5.60 -2.22
N VAL A 109 14.48 -5.84 -1.51
CA VAL A 109 14.32 -7.00 -0.62
C VAL A 109 14.49 -8.32 -1.38
N ASN A 110 13.85 -8.45 -2.55
CA ASN A 110 13.94 -9.65 -3.38
C ASN A 110 15.36 -9.89 -3.94
N LYS A 111 16.19 -8.83 -4.02
CA LYS A 111 17.61 -8.91 -4.37
C LYS A 111 18.54 -9.12 -3.16
N GLY A 112 17.99 -9.28 -1.96
CA GLY A 112 18.74 -9.56 -0.73
C GLY A 112 19.19 -8.33 0.06
N ALA A 113 18.64 -7.14 -0.21
CA ALA A 113 18.90 -5.96 0.61
C ALA A 113 18.40 -6.15 2.05
N SER A 114 19.07 -5.51 3.01
CA SER A 114 18.57 -5.47 4.39
C SER A 114 17.27 -4.66 4.47
N ALA A 115 16.49 -4.88 5.54
CA ALA A 115 15.29 -4.08 5.79
C ALA A 115 15.59 -2.57 5.90
N ALA A 116 16.78 -2.22 6.43
CA ALA A 116 17.22 -0.83 6.55
C ALA A 116 17.53 -0.22 5.18
N ASP A 117 18.30 -0.91 4.34
CA ASP A 117 18.68 -0.39 3.01
C ASP A 117 17.46 -0.29 2.08
N ALA A 118 16.58 -1.30 2.10
CA ALA A 118 15.37 -1.27 1.30
C ALA A 118 14.43 -0.13 1.73
N ALA A 119 14.37 0.18 3.04
CA ALA A 119 13.53 1.24 3.55
C ALA A 119 13.94 2.64 3.09
N GLU A 120 15.20 2.87 2.72
CA GLU A 120 15.63 4.15 2.15
C GLU A 120 14.92 4.48 0.83
N LEU A 121 14.43 3.46 0.13
CA LEU A 121 13.69 3.57 -1.13
C LEU A 121 12.19 3.80 -0.92
N ALA A 122 11.71 3.87 0.33
CA ALA A 122 10.28 3.90 0.66
C ALA A 122 9.51 5.03 -0.01
N ALA A 123 10.15 6.16 -0.32
CA ALA A 123 9.48 7.31 -0.91
C ALA A 123 9.76 7.49 -2.41
N ASN A 124 10.43 6.55 -3.07
CA ASN A 124 10.82 6.71 -4.48
C ASN A 124 9.63 6.87 -5.42
N GLU A 125 8.53 6.16 -5.15
CA GLU A 125 7.27 6.24 -5.90
C GLU A 125 6.24 7.16 -5.24
N ALA A 126 6.59 7.86 -4.16
CA ALA A 126 5.66 8.60 -3.32
C ALA A 126 5.78 10.12 -3.50
N GLU A 127 4.65 10.82 -3.40
CA GLU A 127 4.56 12.28 -3.46
C GLU A 127 3.69 12.81 -2.30
N PRO A 128 4.12 12.63 -1.03
CA PRO A 128 3.31 12.98 0.13
C PRO A 128 3.09 14.49 0.23
N GLN A 129 1.87 14.88 0.56
CA GLN A 129 1.50 16.29 0.76
C GLN A 129 1.62 16.69 2.23
N SER A 130 1.98 17.95 2.46
CA SER A 130 1.95 18.54 3.81
C SER A 130 0.52 18.90 4.21
N ASP A 131 0.16 18.67 5.47
CA ASP A 131 -1.13 19.04 6.04
C ASP A 131 -0.99 19.45 7.52
N LEU A 132 -2.12 19.63 8.22
CA LEU A 132 -2.15 19.96 9.65
C LEU A 132 -1.60 18.84 10.56
N ASN A 133 -1.38 17.64 10.04
CA ASN A 133 -0.93 16.49 10.81
C ASN A 133 0.58 16.23 10.65
N ALA A 134 1.15 16.53 9.48
CA ALA A 134 2.56 16.29 9.18
C ALA A 134 3.02 17.07 7.94
N SER A 135 4.29 17.48 7.94
CA SER A 135 4.95 17.92 6.70
C SER A 135 5.28 16.74 5.79
N SER A 136 5.49 17.02 4.50
CA SER A 136 5.94 16.04 3.51
C SER A 136 7.25 15.36 3.94
N GLU A 137 8.21 16.13 4.45
CA GLU A 137 9.51 15.61 4.92
C GLU A 137 9.34 14.66 6.11
N TYR A 138 8.44 15.00 7.04
CA TYR A 138 8.14 14.13 8.17
C TYR A 138 7.46 12.83 7.74
N ARG A 139 6.57 12.88 6.73
CA ARG A 139 5.95 11.68 6.14
C ARG A 139 6.98 10.80 5.45
N VAL A 140 7.91 11.38 4.68
CA VAL A 140 9.03 10.63 4.07
C VAL A 140 9.87 9.96 5.14
N HIS A 141 10.23 10.69 6.20
CA HIS A 141 10.99 10.12 7.32
C HIS A 141 10.23 8.96 7.98
N LEU A 142 8.95 9.15 8.30
CA LEU A 142 8.10 8.10 8.88
C LEU A 142 7.98 6.88 7.97
N ALA A 143 7.81 7.07 6.66
CA ALA A 143 7.72 5.96 5.71
C ALA A 143 8.96 5.07 5.77
N LYS A 144 10.17 5.64 5.80
CA LYS A 144 11.41 4.87 5.96
C LYS A 144 11.42 4.08 7.28
N VAL A 145 11.06 4.72 8.39
CA VAL A 145 11.02 4.08 9.71
C VAL A 145 10.01 2.92 9.74
N LEU A 146 8.80 3.14 9.22
CA LEU A 146 7.72 2.15 9.26
C LEU A 146 7.96 1.01 8.27
N VAL A 147 8.53 1.27 7.08
CA VAL A 147 8.90 0.23 6.12
C VAL A 147 9.94 -0.71 6.72
N ARG A 148 11.00 -0.16 7.33
CA ARG A 148 12.01 -0.98 8.02
C ARG A 148 11.38 -1.90 9.07
N ARG A 149 10.58 -1.32 9.98
CA ARG A 149 9.90 -2.06 11.05
C ARG A 149 8.98 -3.14 10.50
N ALA A 150 8.22 -2.82 9.45
CA ALA A 150 7.29 -3.76 8.83
C ALA A 150 8.03 -4.96 8.20
N LEU A 151 9.16 -4.71 7.53
CA LEU A 151 9.98 -5.77 6.92
C LEU A 151 10.67 -6.65 7.97
N GLU A 152 11.15 -6.07 9.07
CA GLU A 152 11.71 -6.81 10.21
C GLU A 152 10.67 -7.74 10.83
N GLN A 153 9.45 -7.24 11.09
CA GLN A 153 8.35 -8.05 11.62
C GLN A 153 7.86 -9.11 10.63
N ALA A 154 7.80 -8.81 9.33
CA ALA A 154 7.37 -9.76 8.30
C ALA A 154 8.38 -10.89 7.99
N THR A 155 9.51 -10.94 8.72
CA THR A 155 10.53 -11.99 8.63
C THR A 155 10.51 -12.92 9.85
N SER A 156 9.77 -12.55 10.91
CA SER A 156 9.73 -13.24 12.20
C SER A 156 8.71 -14.37 12.23
#